data_AF-A0A8H4PJQ8-F1
#
_entry.id   AF-A0A8H4PJQ8-F1
#
_cell.length_a   1.000
_cell.length_b   1.000
_cell.length_c   1.000
_cell.angle_alpha   90.00
_cell.angle_beta   90.00
_cell.angle_gamma   90.00
#
_symmetry.space_group_name_H-M   'P 1'
#
loop_
_entity.id
_entity.type
_entity.pdbx_description
1 polymer ?
#
loop_
_entity_poly.entity_id
_entity_poly.type
_entity_poly.pdbx_seq_one_letter_code
_entity_poly.pdbx_strand_id
1 'polypeptide(L)'
;MIETDVTKFQAFEHAMKLATREQSRACGERQDNQVPEAVVSGARLISSWMTARARGSPILGSSRIGRHLLPYTLLSMNFSTPGQWQADYRNLVRKARDELQLQVESRPLNPVTFDGFNKMASITLLMRGAHCPGLWPLLRSNPDFPWMSQQVWTDLRRDASSLYIRHVDDYVQQDAMFTRLAAIVRDASSGTVRHGSRTYSDQGPFHILLFASFPATAAAAYAFLKVKCASFADVTLLAAGQSPGDRDVIIGRLAGKASGCSLTKSMVLVTTFAALGAGVNNLVFCNIMVKFGEPWVPSTTHQAIGRLHREGQSRPVYVFDLFRGDNDAEAVIRARNRQRGAVLGQTLAGNSLLTNLQLDIADN
;
A
#
# COMPACT_ATOMS: atom_id res chain seq x y z
N MET A 1 26.01 -27.48 -19.68
CA MET A 1 25.90 -26.96 -21.05
C MET A 1 25.30 -25.58 -20.99
N ILE A 2 26.14 -24.56 -21.10
CA ILE A 2 25.72 -23.16 -21.12
C ILE A 2 25.39 -22.87 -22.59
N GLU A 3 24.13 -23.07 -23.00
CA GLU A 3 23.64 -22.37 -24.18
C GLU A 3 23.94 -20.89 -23.98
N THR A 4 24.69 -20.31 -24.89
CA THR A 4 25.05 -18.89 -24.83
C THR A 4 23.77 -18.07 -24.86
N ASP A 5 23.64 -17.07 -23.97
CA ASP A 5 22.40 -16.30 -23.80
C ASP A 5 21.91 -15.62 -25.10
N VAL A 6 22.81 -15.46 -26.08
CA VAL A 6 22.52 -15.03 -27.45
C VAL A 6 21.57 -16.00 -28.16
N THR A 7 21.79 -17.30 -28.04
CA THR A 7 20.96 -18.34 -28.66
C THR A 7 19.55 -18.36 -28.05
N LYS A 8 19.44 -18.12 -26.73
CA LYS A 8 18.16 -17.99 -26.04
C LYS A 8 17.38 -16.75 -26.45
N PHE A 9 18.06 -15.61 -26.66
CA PHE A 9 17.42 -14.40 -27.17
C PHE A 9 16.89 -14.58 -28.60
N GLN A 10 17.67 -15.23 -29.47
CA GLN A 10 17.25 -15.54 -30.83
C GLN A 10 16.04 -16.49 -30.84
N ALA A 11 16.00 -17.49 -29.95
CA ALA A 11 14.84 -18.37 -29.79
C ALA A 11 13.59 -17.62 -29.31
N PHE A 12 13.74 -16.66 -28.39
CA PHE A 12 12.64 -15.80 -27.94
C PHE A 12 12.11 -14.90 -29.06
N GLU A 13 12.98 -14.20 -29.80
CA GLU A 13 12.56 -13.40 -30.95
C GLU A 13 11.82 -14.22 -31.99
N HIS A 14 12.31 -15.44 -32.25
CA HIS A 14 11.69 -16.37 -33.19
C HIS A 14 10.28 -16.77 -32.72
N ALA A 15 10.11 -17.12 -31.44
CA ALA A 15 8.82 -17.47 -30.85
C ALA A 15 7.81 -16.30 -30.93
N MET A 16 8.25 -15.07 -30.65
CA MET A 16 7.40 -13.88 -30.76
C MET A 16 7.05 -13.55 -32.21
N LYS A 17 7.98 -13.69 -33.15
CA LYS A 17 7.71 -13.49 -34.59
C LYS A 17 6.70 -14.50 -35.12
N LEU A 18 6.73 -15.76 -34.65
CA LEU A 18 5.73 -16.78 -34.98
C LEU A 18 4.36 -16.43 -34.41
N ALA A 19 4.29 -16.00 -33.14
CA ALA A 19 3.04 -15.59 -32.50
C ALA A 19 2.38 -14.40 -33.22
N THR A 20 3.17 -13.39 -33.63
CA THR A 20 2.67 -12.22 -34.37
C THR A 20 2.24 -12.57 -35.79
N ARG A 21 2.94 -13.47 -36.48
CA ARG A 21 2.56 -13.95 -37.83
C ARG A 21 1.21 -14.67 -37.84
N GLU A 22 0.94 -15.51 -36.85
CA GLU A 22 -0.34 -16.23 -36.74
C GLU A 22 -1.49 -15.31 -36.31
N GLN A 23 -1.22 -14.28 -35.51
CA GLN A 23 -2.21 -13.23 -35.20
C GLN A 23 -2.63 -12.40 -36.42
N SER A 24 -1.80 -12.38 -37.47
CA SER A 24 -2.03 -11.65 -38.72
C SER A 24 -2.80 -12.47 -39.77
N ARG A 25 -3.02 -13.78 -39.54
CA ARG A 25 -3.84 -14.62 -40.42
C ARG A 25 -5.33 -14.39 -40.11
N ALA A 26 -6.10 -14.08 -41.15
CA ALA A 26 -7.50 -13.72 -41.03
C ALA A 26 -8.34 -14.81 -40.36
N CYS A 27 -9.25 -14.37 -39.49
CA CYS A 27 -10.26 -15.14 -38.77
C CYS A 27 -11.01 -16.10 -39.73
N GLY A 28 -10.70 -17.40 -39.70
CA GLY A 28 -11.38 -18.35 -40.57
C GLY A 28 -10.88 -19.80 -40.56
N GLU A 29 -9.62 -20.07 -40.21
CA GLU A 29 -9.10 -21.45 -40.17
C GLU A 29 -8.78 -21.90 -38.73
N ARG A 30 -8.98 -23.21 -38.46
CA ARG A 30 -8.93 -23.83 -37.13
C ARG A 30 -7.69 -23.38 -36.34
N GLN A 31 -7.89 -22.90 -35.12
CA GLN A 31 -6.83 -22.56 -34.18
C GLN A 31 -5.91 -23.76 -33.98
N ASP A 32 -4.70 -23.68 -34.53
CA ASP A 32 -3.67 -24.67 -34.34
C ASP A 32 -3.12 -24.57 -32.90
N ASN A 33 -2.97 -25.71 -32.22
CA ASN A 33 -2.60 -25.80 -30.79
C ASN A 33 -1.18 -25.27 -30.48
N GLN A 34 -0.44 -24.80 -31.49
CA GLN A 34 0.94 -24.32 -31.38
C GLN A 34 1.05 -22.88 -30.84
N VAL A 35 0.01 -22.05 -30.98
CA VAL A 35 0.05 -20.63 -30.53
C VAL A 35 0.09 -20.51 -29.00
N PRO A 36 -0.75 -21.23 -28.23
CA PRO A 36 -0.65 -21.23 -26.77
C PRO A 36 0.71 -21.73 -26.29
N GLU A 37 1.28 -22.73 -26.96
CA GLU A 37 2.53 -23.36 -26.57
C GLU A 37 3.75 -22.45 -26.82
N ALA A 38 3.77 -21.72 -27.94
CA ALA A 38 4.81 -20.73 -28.24
C ALA A 38 4.79 -19.56 -27.25
N VAL A 39 3.59 -19.07 -26.88
CA VAL A 39 3.43 -17.98 -25.88
C VAL A 39 3.83 -18.45 -24.49
N VAL A 40 3.44 -19.66 -24.08
CA VAL A 40 3.82 -20.26 -22.79
C VAL A 40 5.33 -20.53 -22.74
N SER A 41 5.93 -20.98 -23.84
CA SER A 41 7.38 -21.18 -23.96
C SER A 41 8.15 -19.85 -23.86
N GLY A 42 7.69 -18.81 -24.57
CA GLY A 42 8.22 -17.45 -24.45
C GLY A 42 8.13 -16.91 -23.02
N ALA A 43 7.00 -17.14 -22.33
CA ALA A 43 6.81 -16.74 -20.95
C ALA A 43 7.74 -17.49 -19.97
N ARG A 44 7.98 -18.79 -20.18
CA ARG A 44 8.94 -19.59 -19.37
C ARG A 44 10.38 -19.12 -19.57
N LEU A 45 10.76 -18.79 -20.81
CA LEU A 45 12.08 -18.22 -21.12
C LEU A 45 12.28 -16.87 -20.41
N ILE A 46 11.28 -15.97 -20.46
CA ILE A 46 11.30 -14.69 -19.72
C ILE A 46 11.38 -14.94 -18.20
N SER A 47 10.61 -15.88 -17.67
CA SER A 47 10.61 -16.21 -16.25
C SER A 47 12.02 -16.62 -15.78
N SER A 48 12.69 -17.51 -16.54
CA SER A 48 14.07 -17.92 -16.25
C SER A 48 15.06 -16.75 -16.28
N TRP A 49 14.88 -15.80 -17.20
CA TRP A 49 15.68 -14.58 -17.28
C TRP A 49 15.40 -13.60 -16.14
N MET A 50 14.15 -13.51 -15.69
CA MET A 50 13.76 -12.69 -14.54
C MET A 50 14.33 -13.25 -13.23
N THR A 51 14.46 -14.56 -13.10
CA THR A 51 15.11 -15.20 -11.93
C THR A 51 16.64 -15.08 -11.97
N ALA A 52 17.24 -15.05 -13.18
CA ALA A 52 18.69 -14.92 -13.37
C ALA A 52 19.26 -13.49 -13.23
N ARG A 53 18.44 -12.48 -12.89
CA ARG A 53 18.82 -11.06 -12.74
C ARG A 53 19.83 -10.73 -11.64
N ALA A 54 20.49 -11.73 -11.05
CA ALA A 54 21.62 -11.52 -10.15
C ALA A 54 22.97 -11.29 -10.89
N ARG A 55 23.09 -11.54 -12.21
CA ARG A 55 24.39 -11.51 -12.91
C ARG A 55 24.43 -10.85 -14.31
N GLY A 56 23.69 -9.75 -14.50
CA GLY A 56 23.84 -8.89 -15.69
C GLY A 56 23.09 -9.40 -16.92
N SER A 57 22.37 -8.51 -17.61
CA SER A 57 21.59 -8.83 -18.81
C SER A 57 22.36 -8.41 -20.08
N PRO A 58 22.47 -9.25 -21.13
CA PRO A 58 23.13 -8.90 -22.38
C PRO A 58 22.40 -7.83 -23.20
N ILE A 59 21.11 -7.57 -22.92
CA ILE A 59 20.29 -6.57 -23.62
C ILE A 59 20.77 -5.13 -23.36
N LEU A 60 21.46 -4.87 -22.24
CA LEU A 60 21.82 -3.51 -21.82
C LEU A 60 23.23 -3.07 -22.22
N GLY A 61 23.89 -3.82 -23.10
CA GLY A 61 25.31 -3.63 -23.38
C GLY A 61 26.14 -3.79 -22.10
N SER A 62 27.43 -3.51 -22.17
CA SER A 62 28.41 -3.60 -21.07
C SER A 62 28.18 -2.62 -19.90
N SER A 63 26.96 -2.16 -19.68
CA SER A 63 26.54 -1.37 -18.54
C SER A 63 26.52 -2.27 -17.31
N ARG A 64 27.60 -2.24 -16.51
CA ARG A 64 27.64 -2.86 -15.19
C ARG A 64 26.42 -2.36 -14.40
N ILE A 65 25.54 -3.26 -14.01
CA ILE A 65 24.44 -2.95 -13.08
C ILE A 65 25.09 -2.33 -11.85
N GLY A 66 24.76 -1.06 -11.58
CA GLY A 66 25.28 -0.33 -10.43
C GLY A 66 24.98 -1.07 -9.13
N ARG A 67 25.79 -0.81 -8.08
CA ARG A 67 25.71 -1.35 -6.70
C ARG A 67 24.43 -2.14 -6.39
N HIS A 68 24.58 -3.40 -5.98
CA HIS A 68 23.48 -4.20 -5.42
C HIS A 68 22.63 -3.36 -4.46
N LEU A 69 21.34 -3.23 -4.75
CA LEU A 69 20.39 -2.60 -3.85
C LEU A 69 20.40 -3.36 -2.52
N LEU A 70 20.68 -2.64 -1.41
CA LEU A 70 20.64 -3.23 -0.07
C LEU A 70 19.24 -3.78 0.21
N PRO A 71 19.06 -4.97 0.80
CA PRO A 71 17.72 -5.50 1.07
C PRO A 71 16.92 -4.53 1.96
N TYR A 72 15.62 -4.39 1.68
CA TYR A 72 14.74 -3.63 2.58
C TYR A 72 14.38 -4.46 3.81
N THR A 73 14.13 -3.79 4.94
CA THR A 73 13.72 -4.44 6.19
C THR A 73 12.22 -4.21 6.42
N LEU A 74 11.44 -5.29 6.52
CA LEU A 74 10.01 -5.24 6.88
C LEU A 74 9.81 -5.33 8.40
N LEU A 75 9.05 -4.38 8.95
CA LEU A 75 8.83 -4.18 10.39
C LEU A 75 7.31 -4.09 10.65
N SER A 76 6.65 -5.24 10.80
CA SER A 76 5.19 -5.31 11.03
C SER A 76 4.84 -5.07 12.50
N MET A 77 3.78 -4.29 12.76
CA MET A 77 3.30 -3.92 14.08
C MET A 77 1.78 -4.06 14.15
N ASN A 78 1.34 -4.87 15.12
CA ASN A 78 -0.06 -5.09 15.41
C ASN A 78 -0.54 -4.10 16.47
N PHE A 79 -1.70 -3.47 16.23
CA PHE A 79 -2.39 -2.62 17.19
C PHE A 79 -3.80 -3.15 17.45
N SER A 80 -4.38 -2.73 18.57
CA SER A 80 -5.79 -2.95 18.89
C SER A 80 -6.56 -1.65 18.74
N THR A 81 -7.86 -1.76 18.51
CA THR A 81 -8.81 -0.66 18.60
C THR A 81 -8.83 -0.13 20.05
N PRO A 82 -8.71 1.19 20.28
CA PRO A 82 -8.75 1.77 21.62
C PRO A 82 -10.01 1.36 22.39
N GLY A 83 -9.89 1.12 23.69
CA GLY A 83 -10.95 0.54 24.52
C GLY A 83 -12.29 1.28 24.42
N GLN A 84 -12.25 2.61 24.36
CA GLN A 84 -13.44 3.47 24.21
C GLN A 84 -14.22 3.22 22.91
N TRP A 85 -13.58 2.71 21.87
CA TRP A 85 -14.19 2.45 20.55
C TRP A 85 -14.55 0.98 20.33
N GLN A 86 -14.21 0.08 21.26
CA GLN A 86 -14.46 -1.36 21.11
C GLN A 86 -15.95 -1.72 21.02
N ALA A 87 -16.81 -1.03 21.80
CA ALA A 87 -18.26 -1.26 21.75
C ALA A 87 -18.85 -0.82 20.39
N ASP A 88 -18.45 0.35 19.92
CA ASP A 88 -18.85 0.88 18.61
C ASP A 88 -18.39 -0.02 17.47
N TYR A 89 -17.14 -0.50 17.55
CA TYR A 89 -16.57 -1.44 16.60
C TYR A 89 -17.40 -2.73 16.52
N ARG A 90 -17.70 -3.36 17.66
CA ARG A 90 -18.53 -4.58 17.70
C ARG A 90 -19.93 -4.35 17.12
N ASN A 91 -20.54 -3.20 17.41
CA ASN A 91 -21.83 -2.83 16.83
C ASN A 91 -21.76 -2.67 15.31
N LEU A 92 -20.68 -2.09 14.79
CA LEU A 92 -20.47 -1.93 13.36
C LEU A 92 -20.22 -3.29 12.67
N VAL A 93 -19.45 -4.18 13.28
CA VAL A 93 -19.27 -5.56 12.78
C VAL A 93 -20.59 -6.30 12.72
N ARG A 94 -21.45 -6.17 13.75
CA ARG A 94 -22.79 -6.76 13.74
C ARG A 94 -23.63 -6.23 12.56
N LYS A 95 -23.69 -4.91 12.37
CA LYS A 95 -24.43 -4.31 11.23
C LYS A 95 -23.89 -4.76 9.87
N ALA A 96 -22.56 -4.84 9.72
CA ALA A 96 -21.94 -5.33 8.51
C ALA A 96 -22.25 -6.81 8.25
N ARG A 97 -22.35 -7.63 9.30
CA ARG A 97 -22.78 -9.02 9.18
C ARG A 97 -24.24 -9.12 8.75
N ASP A 98 -25.13 -8.31 9.32
CA ASP A 98 -26.54 -8.25 8.94
C ASP A 98 -26.69 -7.86 7.44
N GLU A 99 -25.89 -6.88 6.97
CA GLU A 99 -25.82 -6.51 5.54
C GLU A 99 -25.29 -7.67 4.66
N LEU A 100 -24.29 -8.41 5.12
CA LEU A 100 -23.72 -9.56 4.40
C LEU A 100 -24.71 -10.71 4.29
N GLN A 101 -25.42 -11.02 5.36
CA GLN A 101 -26.38 -12.12 5.41
C GLN A 101 -27.45 -11.94 4.31
N LEU A 102 -27.99 -10.73 4.18
CA LEU A 102 -28.97 -10.39 3.14
C LEU A 102 -28.43 -10.57 1.72
N GLN A 103 -27.13 -10.31 1.50
CA GLN A 103 -26.51 -10.54 0.18
C GLN A 103 -26.31 -12.05 -0.09
N VAL A 104 -25.87 -12.80 0.92
CA VAL A 104 -25.61 -14.25 0.78
C VAL A 104 -26.88 -15.02 0.45
N GLU A 105 -28.04 -14.60 0.98
CA GLU A 105 -29.36 -15.13 0.60
C GLU A 105 -29.65 -15.02 -0.90
N SER A 106 -29.08 -14.02 -1.58
CA SER A 106 -29.23 -13.82 -3.02
C SER A 106 -28.13 -14.48 -3.87
N ARG A 107 -26.89 -14.55 -3.37
CA ARG A 107 -25.73 -15.15 -4.05
C ARG A 107 -24.61 -15.48 -3.05
N PRO A 108 -23.97 -16.66 -3.12
CA PRO A 108 -22.82 -16.99 -2.27
C PRO A 108 -21.71 -15.95 -2.37
N LEU A 109 -21.05 -15.66 -1.23
CA LEU A 109 -19.98 -14.69 -1.19
C LEU A 109 -18.65 -15.33 -1.63
N ASN A 110 -18.00 -14.77 -2.65
CA ASN A 110 -16.65 -15.16 -3.01
C ASN A 110 -15.63 -14.32 -2.20
N PRO A 111 -14.87 -14.91 -1.27
CA PRO A 111 -13.93 -14.19 -0.42
C PRO A 111 -12.58 -13.92 -1.10
N VAL A 112 -12.42 -14.29 -2.37
CA VAL A 112 -11.27 -13.89 -3.19
C VAL A 112 -11.56 -12.57 -3.89
N THR A 113 -12.74 -12.45 -4.51
CA THR A 113 -13.15 -11.25 -5.23
C THR A 113 -13.80 -10.21 -4.30
N PHE A 114 -14.42 -10.64 -3.20
CA PHE A 114 -15.25 -9.82 -2.30
C PHE A 114 -16.30 -9.00 -3.06
N ASP A 115 -16.98 -9.63 -4.02
CA ASP A 115 -17.98 -8.97 -4.83
C ASP A 115 -19.10 -8.36 -3.96
N GLY A 116 -19.36 -7.06 -4.14
CA GLY A 116 -20.42 -6.33 -3.43
C GLY A 116 -20.01 -5.68 -2.10
N PHE A 117 -18.82 -5.96 -1.55
CA PHE A 117 -18.34 -5.36 -0.29
C PHE A 117 -18.31 -3.82 -0.33
N ASN A 118 -18.04 -3.25 -1.50
CA ASN A 118 -18.01 -1.81 -1.73
C ASN A 118 -19.39 -1.15 -1.83
N LYS A 119 -20.48 -1.94 -1.93
CA LYS A 119 -21.87 -1.44 -1.97
C LYS A 119 -22.50 -1.34 -0.59
N MET A 120 -21.92 -2.01 0.40
CA MET A 120 -22.40 -2.07 1.78
C MET A 120 -21.83 -0.93 2.60
N ALA A 121 -22.69 -0.16 3.27
CA ALA A 121 -22.29 1.01 4.04
C ALA A 121 -21.44 0.62 5.26
N SER A 122 -21.86 -0.41 6.01
CA SER A 122 -21.18 -0.83 7.24
C SER A 122 -19.82 -1.48 6.94
N ILE A 123 -19.73 -2.30 5.89
CA ILE A 123 -18.43 -2.84 5.42
C ILE A 123 -17.54 -1.70 4.95
N THR A 124 -18.07 -0.78 4.15
CA THR A 124 -17.30 0.36 3.67
C THR A 124 -16.73 1.17 4.84
N LEU A 125 -17.48 1.30 5.94
CA LEU A 125 -17.02 1.98 7.15
C LEU A 125 -16.00 1.15 7.96
N LEU A 126 -16.15 -0.17 8.06
CA LEU A 126 -15.14 -1.06 8.66
C LEU A 126 -13.83 -0.99 7.88
N MET A 127 -13.91 -0.97 6.56
CA MET A 127 -12.75 -0.86 5.69
C MET A 127 -12.10 0.53 5.84
N ARG A 128 -12.88 1.60 5.69
CA ARG A 128 -12.37 2.98 5.59
C ARG A 128 -12.04 3.63 6.93
N GLY A 129 -12.78 3.30 7.98
CA GLY A 129 -12.73 3.96 9.28
C GLY A 129 -11.97 3.22 10.36
N ALA A 130 -11.86 1.89 10.27
CA ALA A 130 -11.34 1.11 11.40
C ALA A 130 -9.82 1.26 11.66
N HIS A 131 -9.04 1.75 10.69
CA HIS A 131 -7.64 2.11 10.98
C HIS A 131 -7.52 3.37 11.87
N CYS A 132 -8.56 4.21 11.90
CA CYS A 132 -8.65 5.41 12.74
C CYS A 132 -10.05 5.48 13.41
N PRO A 133 -10.33 4.58 14.38
CA PRO A 133 -11.66 4.42 14.96
C PRO A 133 -12.15 5.69 15.69
N GLY A 134 -11.24 6.54 16.15
CA GLY A 134 -11.59 7.83 16.75
C GLY A 134 -12.26 8.82 15.79
N LEU A 135 -12.27 8.57 14.47
CA LEU A 135 -13.06 9.38 13.54
C LEU A 135 -14.56 9.06 13.60
N TRP A 136 -14.98 7.90 14.09
CA TRP A 136 -16.39 7.50 14.07
C TRP A 136 -17.34 8.46 14.79
N PRO A 137 -17.03 8.97 16.00
CA PRO A 137 -17.89 9.97 16.64
C PRO A 137 -18.08 11.20 15.78
N LEU A 138 -17.00 11.70 15.18
CA LEU A 138 -17.03 12.89 14.34
C LEU A 138 -17.89 12.68 13.09
N LEU A 139 -17.74 11.51 12.44
CA LEU A 139 -18.56 11.13 11.30
C LEU A 139 -20.05 10.96 11.67
N ARG A 140 -20.35 10.51 12.89
CA ARG A 140 -21.74 10.37 13.38
C ARG A 140 -22.36 11.69 13.79
N SER A 141 -21.58 12.57 14.43
CA SER A 141 -22.07 13.87 14.91
C SER A 141 -22.11 14.93 13.82
N ASN A 142 -21.37 14.74 12.72
CA ASN A 142 -21.28 15.68 11.62
C ASN A 142 -21.41 14.96 10.26
N PRO A 143 -22.62 14.97 9.66
CA PRO A 143 -22.85 14.38 8.34
C PRO A 143 -21.98 14.98 7.22
N ASP A 144 -21.54 16.24 7.38
CA ASP A 144 -20.70 16.95 6.42
C ASP A 144 -19.21 16.72 6.66
N PHE A 145 -18.84 15.87 7.63
CA PHE A 145 -17.44 15.58 7.90
C PHE A 145 -16.79 14.92 6.67
N PRO A 146 -15.71 15.51 6.12
CA PRO A 146 -15.13 15.09 4.85
C PRO A 146 -14.48 13.73 5.01
N TRP A 147 -14.88 12.74 4.20
CA TRP A 147 -14.32 11.39 4.29
C TRP A 147 -14.00 10.78 2.92
N MET A 148 -14.59 11.30 1.85
CA MET A 148 -14.24 10.94 0.47
C MET A 148 -13.03 11.74 -0.03
N SER A 149 -12.33 11.20 -1.03
CA SER A 149 -11.07 11.76 -1.58
C SER A 149 -11.14 13.29 -1.78
N GLN A 150 -12.01 13.80 -2.64
CA GLN A 150 -12.06 15.23 -2.95
C GLN A 150 -12.47 16.11 -1.76
N GLN A 151 -13.38 15.63 -0.91
CA GLN A 151 -13.84 16.34 0.29
C GLN A 151 -12.69 16.51 1.28
N VAL A 152 -11.96 15.41 1.54
CA VAL A 152 -10.77 15.39 2.40
C VAL A 152 -9.73 16.38 1.92
N TRP A 153 -9.40 16.38 0.62
CA TRP A 153 -8.40 17.30 0.09
C TRP A 153 -8.85 18.76 0.18
N THR A 154 -10.13 19.02 -0.06
CA THR A 154 -10.71 20.37 0.05
C THR A 154 -10.64 20.87 1.49
N ASP A 155 -10.96 20.02 2.46
CA ASP A 155 -10.90 20.36 3.88
C ASP A 155 -9.48 20.67 4.35
N LEU A 156 -8.51 19.80 4.04
CA LEU A 156 -7.13 19.97 4.49
C LEU A 156 -6.45 21.22 3.91
N ARG A 157 -6.90 21.72 2.75
CA ARG A 157 -6.44 23.01 2.19
C ARG A 157 -6.87 24.22 3.02
N ARG A 158 -7.88 24.08 3.87
CA ARG A 158 -8.36 25.13 4.78
C ARG A 158 -7.49 25.28 6.03
N ASP A 159 -6.45 24.45 6.15
CA ASP A 159 -5.44 24.45 7.21
C ASP A 159 -6.03 24.56 8.63
N ALA A 160 -5.85 25.67 9.36
CA ALA A 160 -6.36 25.84 10.72
C ALA A 160 -7.89 25.70 10.85
N SER A 161 -8.64 25.79 9.75
CA SER A 161 -10.10 25.57 9.71
C SER A 161 -10.51 24.18 9.20
N SER A 162 -9.55 23.31 8.88
CA SER A 162 -9.81 21.91 8.58
C SER A 162 -10.42 21.19 9.78
N LEU A 163 -11.46 20.40 9.52
CA LEU A 163 -12.09 19.56 10.54
C LEU A 163 -11.11 18.50 11.07
N TYR A 164 -10.26 17.93 10.21
CA TYR A 164 -9.22 17.00 10.64
C TYR A 164 -8.17 17.64 11.55
N ILE A 165 -7.80 18.90 11.30
CA ILE A 165 -6.80 19.60 12.12
C ILE A 165 -7.41 20.03 13.46
N ARG A 166 -8.64 20.55 13.45
CA ARG A 166 -9.33 21.00 14.67
C ARG A 166 -9.63 19.87 15.65
N HIS A 167 -9.99 18.71 15.14
CA HIS A 167 -10.38 17.56 15.96
C HIS A 167 -9.24 16.55 16.15
N VAL A 168 -7.98 16.94 15.89
CA VAL A 168 -6.84 16.01 15.95
C VAL A 168 -6.75 15.29 17.28
N ASP A 169 -7.00 16.00 18.38
CA ASP A 169 -6.93 15.45 19.73
C ASP A 169 -8.08 14.47 20.01
N ASP A 170 -9.24 14.67 19.40
CA ASP A 170 -10.43 13.85 19.63
C ASP A 170 -10.26 12.44 19.03
N TYR A 171 -9.74 12.34 17.81
CA TYR A 171 -9.67 11.05 17.10
C TYR A 171 -8.37 10.26 17.30
N VAL A 172 -7.30 10.88 17.82
CA VAL A 172 -6.04 10.18 18.15
C VAL A 172 -5.92 9.82 19.64
N GLN A 173 -6.87 10.24 20.45
CA GLN A 173 -6.85 10.04 21.90
C GLN A 173 -6.69 8.54 22.24
N GLN A 174 -5.70 8.25 23.08
CA GLN A 174 -5.40 6.89 23.57
C GLN A 174 -5.11 5.88 22.44
N ASP A 175 -4.69 6.35 21.27
CA ASP A 175 -4.38 5.47 20.14
C ASP A 175 -2.88 5.17 20.05
N ALA A 176 -2.54 3.93 20.38
CA ALA A 176 -1.17 3.43 20.33
C ALA A 176 -0.58 3.46 18.91
N MET A 177 -1.41 3.36 17.87
CA MET A 177 -0.96 3.39 16.47
C MET A 177 -0.43 4.79 16.10
N PHE A 178 -1.13 5.85 16.49
CA PHE A 178 -0.69 7.23 16.28
C PHE A 178 0.51 7.58 17.16
N THR A 179 0.52 7.12 18.41
CA THR A 179 1.67 7.26 19.31
C THR A 179 2.92 6.64 18.70
N ARG A 180 2.80 5.44 18.13
CA ARG A 180 3.90 4.76 17.47
C ARG A 180 4.30 5.44 16.16
N LEU A 181 3.34 5.94 15.38
CA LEU A 181 3.63 6.72 14.19
C LEU A 181 4.49 7.95 14.52
N ALA A 182 4.14 8.73 15.55
CA ALA A 182 4.95 9.87 15.97
C ALA A 182 6.37 9.46 16.43
N ALA A 183 6.50 8.32 17.13
CA ALA A 183 7.80 7.79 17.53
C ALA A 183 8.67 7.41 16.32
N ILE A 184 8.09 6.79 15.29
CA ILE A 184 8.80 6.48 14.03
C ILE A 184 9.30 7.77 13.37
N VAL A 185 8.45 8.81 13.30
CA VAL A 185 8.84 10.09 12.69
C VAL A 185 9.94 10.80 13.50
N ARG A 186 9.87 10.74 14.83
CA ARG A 186 10.89 11.31 15.71
C ARG A 186 12.22 10.59 15.56
N ASP A 187 12.21 9.26 15.55
CA ASP A 187 13.42 8.47 15.38
C ASP A 187 14.03 8.73 13.99
N ALA A 188 13.20 8.80 12.95
CA ALA A 188 13.65 9.15 11.61
C ALA A 188 14.31 10.53 11.58
N SER A 189 13.75 11.53 12.25
CA SER A 189 14.31 12.89 12.29
C SER A 189 15.69 12.96 12.94
N SER A 190 16.00 12.04 13.87
CA SER A 190 17.31 11.94 14.52
C SER A 190 18.28 11.01 13.78
N GLY A 191 17.92 10.53 12.60
CA GLY A 191 18.74 9.60 11.83
C GLY A 191 18.76 8.18 12.41
N THR A 192 17.69 7.77 13.09
CA THR A 192 17.56 6.45 13.71
C THR A 192 16.31 5.70 13.25
N VAL A 193 16.37 4.37 13.30
CA VAL A 193 15.23 3.48 13.08
C VAL A 193 15.24 2.42 14.17
N ARG A 194 14.18 2.36 14.98
CA ARG A 194 14.06 1.40 16.08
C ARG A 194 12.90 0.44 15.88
N HIS A 195 13.14 -0.86 16.10
CA HIS A 195 12.10 -1.87 16.18
C HIS A 195 12.53 -3.07 17.04
N GLY A 196 11.78 -3.35 18.11
CA GLY A 196 12.17 -4.35 19.10
C GLY A 196 13.51 -3.98 19.74
N SER A 197 14.45 -4.93 19.79
CA SER A 197 15.82 -4.71 20.27
C SER A 197 16.76 -4.12 19.21
N ARG A 198 16.31 -3.95 17.96
CA ARG A 198 17.16 -3.49 16.86
C ARG A 198 17.10 -1.97 16.75
N THR A 199 18.27 -1.37 16.69
CA THR A 199 18.45 0.06 16.37
C THR A 199 19.39 0.18 15.19
N TYR A 200 18.95 0.91 14.17
CA TYR A 200 19.76 1.29 13.03
C TYR A 200 19.97 2.80 13.09
N SER A 201 21.16 3.27 12.75
CA SER A 201 21.51 4.69 12.75
C SER A 201 22.35 5.03 11.54
N ASP A 202 22.19 6.23 11.01
CA ASP A 202 22.93 6.73 9.87
C ASP A 202 23.09 8.26 9.98
N GLN A 203 23.93 8.86 9.13
CA GLN A 203 24.15 10.30 9.14
C GLN A 203 22.92 11.04 8.59
N GLY A 204 22.36 11.91 9.43
CA GLY A 204 21.24 12.78 9.07
C GLY A 204 19.87 12.07 9.08
N PRO A 205 18.79 12.87 8.99
CA PRO A 205 17.44 12.35 9.11
C PRO A 205 17.11 11.33 8.03
N PHE A 206 16.36 10.30 8.40
CA PHE A 206 15.60 9.50 7.44
C PHE A 206 14.36 10.27 7.00
N HIS A 207 13.86 9.96 5.81
CA HIS A 207 12.67 10.59 5.23
C HIS A 207 11.61 9.55 4.94
N ILE A 208 10.38 9.95 5.20
CA ILE A 208 9.26 9.04 5.34
C ILE A 208 8.29 9.25 4.20
N LEU A 209 7.81 8.12 3.71
CA LEU A 209 6.69 8.05 2.82
C LEU A 209 5.59 7.23 3.47
N LEU A 210 4.51 7.91 3.84
CA LEU A 210 3.35 7.30 4.48
C LEU A 210 2.25 7.09 3.47
N PHE A 211 1.76 5.85 3.38
CA PHE A 211 0.58 5.51 2.59
C PHE A 211 -0.52 4.98 3.47
N ALA A 212 -1.72 5.49 3.27
CA ALA A 212 -2.92 4.92 3.84
C ALA A 212 -3.80 4.29 2.77
N SER A 213 -4.55 3.26 3.17
CA SER A 213 -5.54 2.60 2.32
C SER A 213 -6.67 3.52 1.88
N PHE A 214 -6.98 4.55 2.68
CA PHE A 214 -8.14 5.41 2.45
C PHE A 214 -7.82 6.89 2.65
N PRO A 215 -8.50 7.80 1.91
CA PRO A 215 -8.29 9.24 2.03
C PRO A 215 -8.51 9.77 3.45
N ALA A 216 -9.59 9.35 4.12
CA ALA A 216 -9.88 9.80 5.49
C ALA A 216 -8.79 9.42 6.50
N THR A 217 -8.21 8.23 6.35
CA THR A 217 -7.10 7.77 7.20
C THR A 217 -5.80 8.51 6.87
N ALA A 218 -5.52 8.76 5.58
CA ALA A 218 -4.40 9.60 5.16
C ALA A 218 -4.52 11.03 5.72
N ALA A 219 -5.73 11.57 5.73
CA ALA A 219 -6.04 12.89 6.29
C ALA A 219 -5.77 12.96 7.79
N ALA A 220 -6.27 11.99 8.55
CA ALA A 220 -6.03 11.89 9.98
C ALA A 220 -4.54 11.76 10.30
N ALA A 221 -3.81 10.90 9.58
CA ALA A 221 -2.36 10.77 9.73
C ALA A 221 -1.63 12.07 9.38
N TYR A 222 -2.00 12.73 8.28
CA TYR A 222 -1.44 14.01 7.88
C TYR A 222 -1.68 15.10 8.93
N ALA A 223 -2.92 15.32 9.36
CA ALA A 223 -3.27 16.33 10.35
C ALA A 223 -2.58 16.07 11.69
N PHE A 224 -2.57 14.81 12.15
CA PHE A 224 -1.81 14.40 13.34
C PHE A 224 -0.33 14.74 13.23
N LEU A 225 0.34 14.32 12.16
CA LEU A 225 1.77 14.59 11.98
C LEU A 225 2.03 16.10 11.85
N LYS A 226 1.18 16.82 11.12
CA LYS A 226 1.30 18.26 10.94
C LYS A 226 1.19 19.01 12.27
N VAL A 227 0.26 18.63 13.14
CA VAL A 227 0.06 19.31 14.43
C VAL A 227 1.03 18.83 15.49
N LYS A 228 1.17 17.51 15.67
CA LYS A 228 1.89 16.92 16.81
C LYS A 228 3.36 16.66 16.54
N CYS A 229 3.81 16.65 15.27
CA CYS A 229 5.20 16.39 14.90
C CYS A 229 5.90 17.58 14.23
N ALA A 230 5.28 18.77 14.21
CA ALA A 230 5.81 19.97 13.54
C ALA A 230 7.24 20.37 13.95
N SER A 231 7.64 20.06 15.19
CA SER A 231 8.97 20.40 15.71
C SER A 231 10.09 19.57 15.08
N PHE A 232 9.81 18.36 14.60
CA PHE A 232 10.82 17.44 14.06
C PHE A 232 10.45 16.83 12.69
N ALA A 233 9.35 17.27 12.07
CA ALA A 233 8.93 16.84 10.76
C ALA A 233 8.39 17.99 9.89
N ASP A 234 8.67 17.93 8.59
CA ASP A 234 8.00 18.73 7.56
C ASP A 234 7.06 17.79 6.79
N VAL A 235 5.75 17.99 6.98
CA VAL A 235 4.73 17.04 6.55
C VAL A 235 4.00 17.61 5.33
N THR A 236 4.09 16.89 4.22
CA THR A 236 3.47 17.25 2.94
C THR A 236 2.44 16.20 2.54
N LEU A 237 1.30 16.67 2.08
CA LEU A 237 0.23 15.80 1.58
C LEU A 237 0.26 15.76 0.06
N LEU A 238 0.28 14.55 -0.50
CA LEU A 238 0.09 14.33 -1.93
C LEU A 238 -1.31 13.77 -2.17
N ALA A 239 -2.15 14.53 -2.85
CA ALA A 239 -3.52 14.14 -3.13
C ALA A 239 -3.64 13.40 -4.47
N ALA A 240 -4.53 12.42 -4.55
CA ALA A 240 -4.84 11.75 -5.81
C ALA A 240 -5.44 12.72 -6.86
N GLY A 241 -6.11 13.79 -6.43
CA GLY A 241 -6.71 14.78 -7.34
C GLY A 241 -5.73 15.80 -7.94
N GLN A 242 -4.45 15.81 -7.53
CA GLN A 242 -3.43 16.71 -8.11
C GLN A 242 -2.97 16.20 -9.48
N SER A 243 -2.65 17.12 -10.40
CA SER A 243 -2.10 16.75 -11.70
C SER A 243 -0.71 16.12 -11.56
N PRO A 244 -0.24 15.28 -12.50
CA PRO A 244 1.12 14.74 -12.47
C PRO A 244 2.20 15.83 -12.32
N GLY A 245 2.07 16.95 -13.04
CA GLY A 245 3.00 18.08 -12.94
C GLY A 245 3.02 18.73 -11.54
N ASP A 246 1.85 18.92 -10.92
CA ASP A 246 1.78 19.46 -9.55
C ASP A 246 2.47 18.53 -8.56
N ARG A 247 2.30 17.22 -8.73
CA ARG A 247 2.94 16.21 -7.87
C ARG A 247 4.45 16.25 -7.99
N ASP A 248 4.98 16.36 -9.21
CA ASP A 248 6.42 16.45 -9.45
C ASP A 248 7.02 17.72 -8.84
N VAL A 249 6.32 18.86 -8.92
CA VAL A 249 6.75 20.11 -8.26
C VAL A 249 6.80 19.95 -6.73
N ILE A 250 5.77 19.33 -6.14
CA ILE A 250 5.71 19.09 -4.69
C ILE A 250 6.86 18.18 -4.25
N ILE A 251 7.09 17.09 -4.98
CA ILE A 251 8.14 16.11 -4.68
C ILE A 251 9.53 16.72 -4.88
N GLY A 252 9.74 17.46 -5.97
CA GLY A 252 11.00 18.16 -6.22
C GLY A 252 11.34 19.15 -5.11
N ARG A 253 10.35 19.91 -4.62
CA ARG A 253 10.53 20.80 -3.46
C ARG A 253 10.92 20.02 -2.20
N LEU A 254 10.26 18.90 -1.93
CA LEU A 254 10.52 18.09 -0.74
C LEU A 254 11.89 17.40 -0.82
N ALA A 255 12.27 16.91 -1.99
CA ALA A 255 13.59 16.32 -2.25
C ALA A 255 14.72 17.37 -2.15
N GLY A 256 14.47 18.59 -2.63
CA GLY A 256 15.40 19.71 -2.48
C GLY A 256 15.63 20.07 -1.01
N LYS A 257 14.55 20.13 -0.22
CA LYS A 257 14.66 20.31 1.24
C LYS A 257 15.46 19.18 1.88
N ALA A 258 15.14 17.92 1.55
CA ALA A 258 15.81 16.71 2.05
C ALA A 258 17.33 16.70 1.80
N SER A 259 17.79 17.33 0.73
CA SER A 259 19.21 17.35 0.34
C SER A 259 20.01 18.50 0.99
N GLY A 260 19.36 19.40 1.72
CA GLY A 260 20.02 20.53 2.39
C GLY A 260 20.92 20.10 3.55
N CYS A 261 22.13 20.66 3.64
CA CYS A 261 23.21 20.27 4.58
C CYS A 261 22.97 20.51 6.09
N SER A 262 21.74 20.78 6.55
CA SER A 262 21.46 20.96 7.99
C SER A 262 19.98 20.73 8.31
N LEU A 263 19.49 19.51 8.08
CA LEU A 263 18.11 19.15 8.46
C LEU A 263 18.09 18.45 9.82
N THR A 264 17.41 19.07 10.78
CA THR A 264 16.99 18.45 12.05
C THR A 264 15.58 17.85 11.96
N LYS A 265 14.97 17.87 10.77
CA LYS A 265 13.60 17.40 10.53
C LYS A 265 13.54 16.30 9.47
N SER A 266 12.66 15.33 9.70
CA SER A 266 12.27 14.37 8.67
C SER A 266 11.30 15.01 7.69
N MET A 267 11.55 14.86 6.39
CA MET A 267 10.54 15.10 5.37
C MET A 267 9.54 13.93 5.39
N VAL A 268 8.24 14.21 5.48
CA VAL A 268 7.20 13.18 5.50
C VAL A 268 6.19 13.45 4.39
N LEU A 269 6.14 12.56 3.40
CA LEU A 269 5.15 12.58 2.33
C LEU A 269 3.99 11.65 2.69
N VAL A 270 2.81 12.20 2.93
CA VAL A 270 1.59 11.44 3.22
C VAL A 270 0.72 11.36 1.97
N THR A 271 0.25 10.17 1.62
CA THR A 271 -0.67 10.00 0.49
C THR A 271 -1.46 8.70 0.57
N THR A 272 -2.28 8.43 -0.46
CA THR A 272 -3.02 7.17 -0.60
C THR A 272 -2.35 6.27 -1.63
N PHE A 273 -2.58 4.97 -1.52
CA PHE A 273 -2.07 4.00 -2.50
C PHE A 273 -2.48 4.31 -3.95
N ALA A 274 -3.66 4.90 -4.16
CA ALA A 274 -4.14 5.29 -5.48
C ALA A 274 -3.29 6.41 -6.12
N ALA A 275 -2.78 7.37 -5.31
CA ALA A 275 -2.02 8.49 -5.83
C ALA A 275 -0.63 8.09 -6.37
N LEU A 276 -0.03 7.01 -5.83
CA LEU A 276 1.23 6.46 -6.31
C LEU A 276 1.12 5.81 -7.69
N GLY A 277 -0.02 5.18 -7.98
CA GLY A 277 -0.25 4.45 -9.23
C GLY A 277 -0.22 5.36 -10.46
N ALA A 278 -0.36 6.67 -10.28
CA ALA A 278 -0.41 7.67 -11.34
C ALA A 278 0.98 8.22 -11.77
N GLY A 279 2.03 7.41 -11.64
CA GLY A 279 3.35 7.72 -12.22
C GLY A 279 4.25 8.60 -11.35
N VAL A 280 4.05 8.64 -10.04
CA VAL A 280 4.90 9.40 -9.12
C VAL A 280 6.34 8.85 -9.14
N ASN A 281 7.28 9.69 -9.57
CA ASN A 281 8.68 9.34 -9.72
C ASN A 281 9.55 10.09 -8.70
N ASN A 282 10.82 9.66 -8.56
CA ASN A 282 11.82 10.32 -7.71
C ASN A 282 11.54 10.32 -6.19
N LEU A 283 10.99 9.22 -5.66
CA LEU A 283 10.80 9.02 -4.22
C LEU A 283 12.04 8.46 -3.51
N VAL A 284 13.19 8.48 -4.19
CA VAL A 284 14.46 7.90 -3.71
C VAL A 284 15.03 8.64 -2.50
N PHE A 285 14.64 9.90 -2.29
CA PHE A 285 15.00 10.64 -1.07
C PHE A 285 14.33 10.03 0.19
N CYS A 286 13.21 9.32 0.03
CA CYS A 286 12.58 8.54 1.10
C CYS A 286 13.25 7.17 1.24
N ASN A 287 13.49 6.79 2.49
CA ASN A 287 14.15 5.54 2.88
C ASN A 287 13.34 4.81 3.96
N ILE A 288 12.31 5.45 4.51
CA ILE A 288 11.30 4.79 5.34
C ILE A 288 9.96 4.84 4.61
N MET A 289 9.35 3.67 4.45
CA MET A 289 7.95 3.54 4.08
C MET A 289 7.14 3.23 5.34
N VAL A 290 6.04 3.94 5.55
CA VAL A 290 5.02 3.60 6.54
C VAL A 290 3.75 3.21 5.80
N LYS A 291 3.40 1.93 5.89
CA LYS A 291 2.10 1.39 5.46
C LYS A 291 1.13 1.50 6.63
N PHE A 292 0.11 2.34 6.48
CA PHE A 292 -0.92 2.61 7.47
C PHE A 292 -2.22 1.93 7.04
N GLY A 293 -2.33 0.64 7.38
CA GLY A 293 -3.40 -0.24 6.91
C GLY A 293 -3.06 -1.01 5.63
N GLU A 294 -3.75 -2.13 5.42
CA GLU A 294 -3.57 -2.98 4.24
C GLU A 294 -4.32 -2.43 2.99
N PRO A 295 -3.66 -2.29 1.83
CA PRO A 295 -4.33 -1.85 0.61
C PRO A 295 -5.25 -2.93 0.02
N TRP A 296 -6.28 -2.50 -0.71
CA TRP A 296 -7.13 -3.40 -1.46
C TRP A 296 -6.40 -4.10 -2.61
N VAL A 297 -5.36 -3.51 -3.18
CA VAL A 297 -4.61 -4.13 -4.28
C VAL A 297 -3.20 -4.46 -3.79
N PRO A 298 -2.85 -5.76 -3.62
CA PRO A 298 -1.58 -6.15 -3.03
C PRO A 298 -0.36 -5.67 -3.82
N SER A 299 -0.46 -5.62 -5.14
CA SER A 299 0.63 -5.15 -6.01
C SER A 299 1.04 -3.70 -5.72
N THR A 300 0.14 -2.88 -5.16
CA THR A 300 0.45 -1.46 -4.89
C THR A 300 1.52 -1.29 -3.83
N THR A 301 1.59 -2.15 -2.80
CA THR A 301 2.69 -2.11 -1.83
C THR A 301 4.03 -2.43 -2.48
N HIS A 302 4.09 -3.48 -3.31
CA HIS A 302 5.33 -3.84 -4.02
C HIS A 302 5.77 -2.75 -5.00
N GLN A 303 4.83 -2.18 -5.75
CA GLN A 303 5.11 -1.06 -6.65
C GLN A 303 5.63 0.15 -5.88
N ALA A 304 5.01 0.47 -4.73
CA ALA A 304 5.42 1.56 -3.88
C ALA A 304 6.86 1.33 -3.36
N ILE A 305 7.18 0.13 -2.85
CA ILE A 305 8.55 -0.20 -2.41
C ILE A 305 9.53 0.00 -3.57
N GLY A 306 9.19 -0.45 -4.78
CA GLY A 306 10.02 -0.25 -5.98
C GLY A 306 10.22 1.22 -6.39
N ARG A 307 9.43 2.18 -5.89
CA ARG A 307 9.69 3.62 -6.13
C ARG A 307 10.77 4.20 -5.20
N LEU A 308 11.02 3.57 -4.06
CA LEU A 308 11.98 3.98 -3.02
C LEU A 308 13.24 3.15 -3.11
N HIS A 309 13.05 1.84 -3.29
CA HIS A 309 14.06 0.81 -3.37
C HIS A 309 14.38 0.53 -4.83
N ARG A 310 15.03 1.50 -5.46
CA ARG A 310 15.50 1.43 -6.86
C ARG A 310 16.87 2.06 -7.01
N GLU A 311 17.45 1.93 -8.20
CA GLU A 311 18.71 2.57 -8.55
C GLU A 311 18.70 4.07 -8.19
N GLY A 312 19.73 4.51 -7.46
CA GLY A 312 19.81 5.83 -6.83
C GLY A 312 19.62 5.82 -5.31
N GLN A 313 19.03 4.76 -4.74
CA GLN A 313 18.91 4.63 -3.28
C GLN A 313 20.24 4.17 -2.67
N SER A 314 20.87 5.04 -1.90
CA SER A 314 22.15 4.76 -1.23
C SER A 314 22.00 4.28 0.21
N ARG A 315 20.83 4.52 0.83
CA ARG A 315 20.56 4.19 2.24
C ARG A 315 19.66 2.95 2.35
N PRO A 316 19.76 2.17 3.45
CA PRO A 316 18.85 1.06 3.69
C PRO A 316 17.39 1.52 3.68
N VAL A 317 16.50 0.69 3.13
CA VAL A 317 15.06 0.96 3.11
C VAL A 317 14.37 0.19 4.23
N TYR A 318 13.52 0.86 4.99
CA TYR A 318 12.72 0.27 6.06
C TYR A 318 11.23 0.40 5.74
N VAL A 319 10.48 -0.68 5.89
CA VAL A 319 9.04 -0.72 5.66
C VAL A 319 8.35 -1.02 6.99
N PHE A 320 7.71 -0.03 7.58
CA PHE A 320 6.84 -0.20 8.73
C PHE A 320 5.43 -0.56 8.25
N ASP A 321 4.94 -1.72 8.66
CA ASP A 321 3.58 -2.18 8.39
C ASP A 321 2.74 -2.07 9.66
N LEU A 322 2.01 -0.96 9.80
CA LEU A 322 1.13 -0.68 10.93
C LEU A 322 -0.29 -1.15 10.57
N PHE A 323 -0.83 -2.10 11.34
CA PHE A 323 -2.17 -2.65 11.10
C PHE A 323 -2.92 -2.88 12.41
N ARG A 324 -4.26 -2.94 12.36
CA ARG A 324 -5.08 -3.36 13.51
C ARG A 324 -5.50 -4.81 13.36
N GLY A 325 -4.97 -5.67 14.22
CA GLY A 325 -5.22 -7.11 14.16
C GLY A 325 -6.61 -7.51 14.65
N ASP A 326 -7.27 -6.65 15.43
CA ASP A 326 -8.64 -6.85 15.88
C ASP A 326 -9.70 -6.28 14.92
N ASN A 327 -9.26 -5.67 13.81
CA ASN A 327 -10.14 -5.25 12.73
C ASN A 327 -10.37 -6.42 11.76
N ASP A 328 -11.55 -7.02 11.82
CA ASP A 328 -12.01 -8.14 11.01
C ASP A 328 -11.91 -7.84 9.52
N ALA A 329 -12.26 -6.64 9.08
CA ALA A 329 -12.20 -6.26 7.67
C ALA A 329 -10.75 -6.20 7.18
N GLU A 330 -9.83 -5.64 7.97
CA GLU A 330 -8.40 -5.65 7.64
C GLU A 330 -7.82 -7.07 7.66
N ALA A 331 -8.20 -7.91 8.63
CA ALA A 331 -7.79 -9.31 8.67
C ALA A 331 -8.19 -10.05 7.39
N VAL A 332 -9.40 -9.80 6.90
CA VAL A 332 -9.93 -10.34 5.64
C VAL A 332 -9.11 -9.87 4.42
N ILE A 333 -8.85 -8.56 4.29
CA ILE A 333 -8.00 -8.01 3.20
C ILE A 333 -6.61 -8.64 3.24
N ARG A 334 -6.00 -8.75 4.43
CA ARG A 334 -4.66 -9.30 4.60
C ARG A 334 -4.60 -10.78 4.27
N ALA A 335 -5.61 -11.55 4.67
CA ALA A 335 -5.75 -12.96 4.32
C ALA A 335 -5.78 -13.12 2.79
N ARG A 336 -6.61 -12.31 2.11
CA ARG A 336 -6.69 -12.29 0.64
C ARG A 336 -5.39 -11.87 -0.01
N ASN A 337 -4.73 -10.83 0.48
CA ASN A 337 -3.48 -10.35 -0.10
C ASN A 337 -2.32 -11.35 0.04
N ARG A 338 -2.37 -12.26 1.02
CA ARG A 338 -1.33 -13.28 1.28
C ARG A 338 -1.45 -14.55 0.45
N GLN A 339 -2.50 -14.70 -0.37
CA GLN A 339 -2.95 -15.94 -1.02
C GLN A 339 -1.89 -17.06 -1.23
N ARG A 340 -2.07 -18.11 -0.42
CA ARG A 340 -2.18 -19.51 -0.85
C ARG A 340 -3.61 -19.94 -0.48
N GLY A 341 -4.41 -20.45 -1.43
CA GLY A 341 -5.86 -20.69 -1.26
C GLY A 341 -6.26 -21.39 0.04
N ALA A 342 -5.50 -22.41 0.45
CA ALA A 342 -5.74 -23.17 1.69
C ALA A 342 -5.67 -22.33 3.00
N VAL A 343 -4.87 -21.26 3.03
CA VAL A 343 -4.72 -20.40 4.22
C VAL A 343 -5.92 -19.48 4.42
N LEU A 344 -6.63 -19.16 3.32
CA LEU A 344 -7.79 -18.28 3.37
C LEU A 344 -8.92 -18.92 4.19
N GLY A 345 -9.30 -20.17 3.90
CA GLY A 345 -10.38 -20.86 4.60
C GLY A 345 -10.19 -20.94 6.12
N GLN A 346 -8.99 -21.32 6.58
CA GLN A 346 -8.66 -21.38 8.01
C GLN A 346 -8.66 -19.99 8.67
N THR A 347 -8.18 -18.95 7.97
CA THR A 347 -8.16 -17.58 8.50
C THR A 347 -9.56 -16.98 8.61
N LEU A 348 -10.45 -17.30 7.67
CA LEU A 348 -11.83 -16.79 7.65
C LEU A 348 -12.73 -17.50 8.68
N ALA A 349 -12.45 -18.75 9.03
CA ALA A 349 -13.24 -19.52 10.01
C ALA A 349 -13.30 -18.87 11.41
N GLY A 350 -12.25 -18.14 11.80
CA GLY A 350 -12.20 -17.40 13.07
C GLY A 350 -12.56 -15.91 12.97
N ASN A 351 -12.89 -15.42 11.77
CA ASN A 351 -13.17 -14.01 11.53
C ASN A 351 -14.62 -13.68 11.84
N SER A 352 -14.87 -12.75 12.75
CA SER A 352 -16.22 -12.48 13.24
C SER A 352 -17.12 -11.85 12.17
N LEU A 353 -16.56 -11.16 11.17
CA LEU A 353 -17.34 -10.59 10.06
C LEU A 353 -17.96 -11.68 9.17
N LEU A 354 -17.29 -12.83 9.02
CA LEU A 354 -17.67 -13.87 8.07
C LEU A 354 -18.13 -15.20 8.70
N THR A 355 -18.07 -15.32 10.02
CA THR A 355 -18.48 -16.53 10.73
C THR A 355 -19.93 -16.89 10.39
N ASN A 356 -20.18 -18.17 10.09
CA ASN A 356 -21.51 -18.72 9.73
C ASN A 356 -22.12 -18.19 8.42
N LEU A 357 -21.36 -17.50 7.56
CA LEU A 357 -21.80 -17.16 6.21
C LEU A 357 -21.45 -18.28 5.22
N GLN A 358 -22.31 -18.48 4.22
CA GLN A 358 -22.02 -19.38 3.11
C GLN A 358 -20.99 -18.72 2.16
N LEU A 359 -19.77 -19.27 2.13
CA LEU A 359 -18.67 -18.79 1.32
C LEU A 359 -18.45 -19.69 0.11
N ASP A 360 -18.22 -19.09 -1.06
CA ASP A 360 -17.76 -19.75 -2.27
C ASP A 360 -16.23 -19.76 -2.29
N ILE A 361 -15.63 -20.70 -1.55
CA ILE A 361 -14.19 -20.94 -1.55
C ILE A 361 -13.95 -22.03 -2.59
N ALA A 362 -13.46 -21.65 -3.77
CA ALA A 362 -13.06 -22.64 -4.77
C ALA A 362 -11.92 -23.50 -4.21
N ASP A 363 -12.17 -24.80 -4.07
CA ASP A 363 -11.15 -25.82 -3.82
C ASP A 363 -10.27 -25.94 -5.07
N ASN A 364 -9.11 -25.27 -5.08
CA ASN A 364 -8.09 -25.44 -6.12
C ASN A 364 -6.78 -25.88 -5.50
#